data_AF-A0A2G6R341-F1
#
_entry.id   AF-A0A2G6R341-F1
#
_cell.length_a   1.000
_cell.length_b   1.000
_cell.length_c   1.000
_cell.angle_alpha   90.00
_cell.angle_beta   90.00
_cell.angle_gamma   90.00
#
_symmetry.space_group_name_H-M   'P 1'
#
loop_
_entity.id
_entity.type
_entity.pdbx_description
1 polymer ?
#
loop_
_entity_poly.entity_id
_entity_poly.type
_entity_poly.pdbx_seq_one_letter_code
_entity_poly.pdbx_strand_id
1 'polypeptide(L)' 'TTGDKVKAGDIIGYYGNTGEVSFGDHLHFEIWHNGTPIDPEKLINF' A
#
# COMPACT_ATOMS: atom_id res chain seq x y z
N THR A 1 -1.00 2.05 -15.43
CA THR A 1 -2.20 2.91 -15.43
C THR A 1 -3.42 2.08 -15.04
N THR A 2 -4.59 2.70 -14.87
CA THR A 2 -5.80 1.98 -14.48
C THR A 2 -6.11 0.85 -15.46
N GLY A 3 -6.22 -0.38 -14.95
CA GLY A 3 -6.47 -1.58 -15.74
C GLY A 3 -5.22 -2.39 -16.10
N ASP A 4 -4.01 -1.87 -15.84
CA ASP A 4 -2.79 -2.63 -16.06
C ASP A 4 -2.68 -3.83 -15.10
N LYS A 5 -2.24 -4.96 -15.63
CA LYS A 5 -1.90 -6.14 -14.83
C LYS A 5 -0.47 -6.00 -14.33
N VAL A 6 -0.30 -6.13 -13.02
CA VAL A 6 1.01 -6.10 -12.35
C VAL A 6 1.34 -7.49 -11.79
N LYS A 7 2.63 -7.78 -11.65
CA LYS A 7 3.17 -8.98 -11.01
C LYS A 7 3.83 -8.62 -9.68
N ALA A 8 3.99 -9.61 -8.81
CA ALA A 8 4.75 -9.43 -7.59
C ALA A 8 6.20 -8.99 -7.93
N GLY A 9 6.65 -7.91 -7.30
CA GLY A 9 7.97 -7.30 -7.53
C GLY A 9 7.98 -6.17 -8.57
N ASP A 10 6.89 -5.93 -9.30
CA ASP A 10 6.82 -4.79 -10.22
C ASP A 10 6.80 -3.46 -9.46
N ILE A 11 7.56 -2.48 -9.96
CA ILE A 11 7.52 -1.12 -9.44
C ILE A 11 6.22 -0.45 -9.90
N ILE A 12 5.38 -0.04 -8.94
CA ILE A 12 4.09 0.59 -9.20
C ILE A 12 4.02 2.07 -8.77
N GLY A 13 5.05 2.57 -8.09
CA GLY A 13 5.12 3.94 -7.60
C GLY A 13 6.31 4.16 -6.66
N TYR A 14 6.42 5.40 -6.17
CA TYR A 14 7.39 5.81 -5.17
C TYR A 14 6.64 6.30 -3.92
N TYR A 15 7.22 6.12 -2.74
CA TYR A 15 6.70 6.68 -1.50
C TYR A 15 6.81 8.21 -1.50
N GLY A 16 6.17 8.87 -0.54
CA GLY A 16 6.22 10.32 -0.42
C GLY A 16 5.54 10.82 0.85
N ASN A 17 5.07 12.07 0.78
CA ASN A 17 4.48 12.81 1.91
C ASN A 17 3.35 13.70 1.41
N THR A 18 2.47 13.14 0.58
CA THR A 18 1.30 13.84 0.05
C THR A 18 0.05 13.38 0.78
N GLY A 19 -0.84 14.31 1.15
CA GLY A 19 -2.11 14.03 1.83
C GLY A 19 -2.35 15.01 2.98
N GLU A 20 -3.62 15.19 3.39
CA GLU A 20 -3.98 16.16 4.43
C GLU A 20 -3.43 15.78 5.82
N VAL A 21 -3.26 14.48 6.07
CA VAL A 21 -2.77 13.92 7.34
C VAL A 21 -1.49 13.12 7.10
N SER A 22 -0.54 13.70 6.36
CA SER A 22 0.78 13.14 6.11
C SER A 22 1.85 13.96 6.85
N PHE A 23 2.72 13.30 7.63
CA PHE A 23 3.77 13.96 8.39
C PHE A 23 5.10 13.23 8.18
N GLY A 24 5.92 13.73 7.26
CA GLY A 24 7.21 13.12 6.90
C GLY A 24 7.04 12.03 5.84
N ASP A 25 8.16 11.59 5.26
CA ASP A 25 8.14 10.57 4.20
C ASP A 25 7.82 9.19 4.78
N HIS A 26 6.77 8.55 4.26
CA HIS A 26 6.38 7.20 4.66
C HIS A 26 5.58 6.49 3.57
N LEU A 27 5.36 5.19 3.77
CA LEU A 27 4.48 4.37 2.94
C LEU A 27 3.24 3.99 3.75
N HIS A 28 2.07 4.41 3.28
CA HIS A 28 0.79 3.88 3.78
C HIS A 28 0.45 2.61 3.01
N PHE A 29 0.27 1.49 3.73
CA PHE A 29 0.00 0.19 3.13
C PHE A 29 -1.16 -0.50 3.83
N GLU A 30 -2.11 -1.03 3.05
CA GLU A 30 -3.31 -1.68 3.56
C GLU A 30 -3.59 -2.98 2.82
N ILE A 31 -4.17 -3.95 3.54
CA ILE A 31 -4.72 -5.18 2.96
C ILE A 31 -6.22 -5.16 3.19
N TRP A 32 -6.99 -5.32 2.12
CA TRP A 32 -8.44 -5.38 2.17
C TRP A 32 -8.93 -6.74 1.72
N HIS A 33 -9.87 -7.32 2.46
CA HIS A 33 -10.53 -8.56 2.08
C HIS A 33 -12.03 -8.42 2.30
N ASN A 34 -12.82 -8.65 1.26
CA ASN A 34 -14.28 -8.53 1.27
C ASN A 34 -14.79 -7.19 1.84
N GLY A 35 -14.10 -6.09 1.52
CA GLY A 35 -14.48 -4.74 1.94
C GLY A 35 -14.05 -4.36 3.36
N THR A 36 -13.33 -5.23 4.07
CA THR A 36 -12.84 -4.97 5.43
C THR A 36 -11.32 -4.88 5.44
N PRO A 37 -10.72 -3.86 6.08
CA PRO A 37 -9.28 -3.79 6.26
C PRO A 37 -8.79 -4.88 7.23
N ILE A 38 -7.69 -5.52 6.89
CA ILE A 38 -7.00 -6.52 7.71
C ILE A 38 -5.65 -5.94 8.14
N ASP A 39 -5.30 -6.21 9.41
CA ASP A 39 -3.99 -5.91 9.98
C ASP A 39 -2.86 -6.66 9.22
N PRO A 40 -1.96 -5.93 8.51
CA PRO A 40 -0.90 -6.54 7.71
C PRO A 40 0.12 -7.35 8.51
N GLU A 41 0.37 -7.00 9.79
CA GLU A 41 1.36 -7.70 10.63
C GLU A 41 0.96 -9.14 10.93
N LYS A 42 -0.31 -9.49 10.76
CA LYS A 42 -0.81 -10.87 10.91
C LYS A 42 -0.50 -11.76 9.70
N LEU A 43 -0.12 -11.15 8.57
CA LEU A 43 0.03 -11.83 7.28
C LEU A 43 1.45 -11.75 6.72
N ILE A 44 2.20 -10.70 7.06
CA ILE A 44 3.52 -10.41 6.51
C ILE A 44 4.53 -10.39 7.67
N ASN A 45 5.64 -11.10 7.47
CA ASN A 45 6.80 -11.00 8.34
C ASN A 45 7.72 -9.92 7.77
N PHE A 46 7.95 -8.85 8.53
CA PHE A 46 8.82 -7.73 8.14
C PHE A 46 10.29 -8.01 8.46
#